data_AF-A0A7S0TLK1-F1
#
_entry.id   AF-A0A7S0TLK1-F1
#
_cell.length_a   1.000
_cell.length_b   1.000
_cell.length_c   1.000
_cell.angle_alpha   90.00
_cell.angle_beta   90.00
_cell.angle_gamma   90.00
#
_symmetry.space_group_name_H-M   'P 1'
#
loop_
_entity.id
_entity.type
_entity.pdbx_description
1 polymer ?
#
loop_
_entity_poly.entity_id
_entity_poly.type
_entity_poly.pdbx_seq_one_letter_code
_entity_poly.pdbx_strand_id
1 'polypeptide(L)'
;TALCDAQKYQVQSRVTHDSSDFPVIGSNFSAMRETSEPRIVFEGLSAMSSYEVRVRAKTALNEAYGAWSESAFVKLTDSPPLLVATVVDFPVSMYNDRILLNWTAEANPKQSDRFYIKYGETQEDVVTFTNSDGTPAVFTDDKVCSRVGSKMWCQAAVTGLQLDTIYYFQVFSGNVKGFEQSGSNFG
;
A
#
# COMPACT_ATOMS: atom_id res chain seq x y z
N THR A 1 30.41 35.39 0.90
CA THR A 1 29.42 34.39 1.35
C THR A 1 28.35 35.15 2.09
N ALA A 2 27.21 35.44 1.46
CA ALA A 2 26.11 36.11 2.16
C ALA A 2 25.55 35.13 3.19
N LEU A 3 25.69 35.47 4.47
CA LEU A 3 25.04 34.72 5.56
C LEU A 3 23.53 34.82 5.32
N CYS A 4 22.88 33.67 5.28
CA CYS A 4 21.44 33.59 5.15
C CYS A 4 20.84 34.05 6.49
N ASP A 5 20.51 35.35 6.63
CA ASP A 5 19.92 35.96 7.84
C ASP A 5 18.43 35.61 8.04
N ALA A 6 18.04 34.40 7.65
CA ALA A 6 16.70 33.90 7.91
C ALA A 6 16.60 33.55 9.40
N GLN A 7 15.72 34.27 10.12
CA GLN A 7 15.47 34.00 11.54
C GLN A 7 14.36 32.98 11.75
N LYS A 8 13.44 32.91 10.80
CA LYS A 8 12.26 32.06 10.92
C LYS A 8 11.78 31.59 9.56
N TYR A 9 11.56 30.29 9.48
CA TYR A 9 10.95 29.62 8.34
C TYR A 9 9.52 29.25 8.70
N GLN A 10 8.63 29.35 7.73
CA GLN A 10 7.30 28.80 7.80
C GLN A 10 7.18 27.74 6.72
N VAL A 11 6.78 26.54 7.12
CA VAL A 11 6.59 25.39 6.24
C VAL A 11 5.13 24.99 6.30
N GLN A 12 4.57 24.67 5.15
CA GLN A 12 3.23 24.12 5.09
C GLN A 12 3.16 22.89 4.21
N SER A 13 2.22 22.00 4.54
CA SER A 13 1.95 20.82 3.75
C SER A 13 0.44 20.62 3.51
N ARG A 14 0.13 19.91 2.43
CA ARG A 14 -1.19 19.33 2.16
C ARG A 14 -1.04 17.93 1.63
N VAL A 15 -2.02 17.08 1.96
CA VAL A 15 -2.21 15.81 1.27
C VAL A 15 -2.65 16.14 -0.16
N THR A 16 -1.96 15.58 -1.16
CA THR A 16 -2.35 15.69 -2.57
C THR A 16 -3.15 14.48 -3.02
N HIS A 17 -2.97 13.32 -2.38
CA HIS A 17 -3.74 12.10 -2.64
C HIS A 17 -3.57 11.03 -1.55
N ASP A 18 -4.55 10.11 -1.52
CA ASP A 18 -4.49 8.82 -0.80
C ASP A 18 -3.95 7.67 -1.68
N SER A 19 -3.30 7.98 -2.81
CA SER A 19 -2.71 6.97 -3.68
C SER A 19 -1.61 7.43 -4.63
N SER A 20 -0.51 6.67 -4.59
CA SER A 20 0.60 6.52 -5.54
C SER A 20 0.76 7.47 -6.75
N ASP A 21 -0.25 7.65 -7.60
CA ASP A 21 -0.02 7.92 -9.03
C ASP A 21 -0.66 9.19 -9.62
N PHE A 22 -1.44 9.99 -8.88
CA PHE A 22 -2.06 11.19 -9.48
C PHE A 22 -2.05 12.42 -8.55
N PRO A 23 -1.56 13.59 -9.01
CA PRO A 23 -1.74 14.84 -8.28
C PRO A 23 -3.21 15.28 -8.42
N VAL A 24 -3.97 15.26 -7.31
CA VAL A 24 -5.22 16.01 -7.21
C VAL A 24 -4.95 17.28 -6.40
N ILE A 25 -5.37 18.41 -6.96
CA ILE A 25 -5.24 19.73 -6.33
C ILE A 25 -6.27 19.81 -5.19
N GLY A 26 -5.90 19.31 -4.00
CA GLY A 26 -6.63 19.60 -2.76
C GLY A 26 -6.59 21.11 -2.50
N SER A 27 -7.74 21.74 -2.27
CA SER A 27 -7.91 23.19 -2.47
C SER A 27 -7.13 24.08 -1.51
N ASN A 28 -6.60 23.59 -0.36
CA ASN A 28 -5.84 24.41 0.59
C ASN A 28 -4.74 23.64 1.35
N PHE A 29 -3.69 24.36 1.77
CA PHE A 29 -2.67 23.86 2.70
C PHE A 29 -3.26 23.73 4.11
N SER A 30 -3.10 22.56 4.74
CA SER A 30 -3.81 22.19 5.98
C SER A 30 -2.91 22.12 7.21
N ALA A 31 -1.61 21.91 7.04
CA ALA A 31 -0.64 21.93 8.13
C ALA A 31 0.32 23.10 7.93
N MET A 32 0.46 23.94 8.96
CA MET A 32 1.44 25.04 8.99
C MET A 32 2.28 24.90 10.25
N ARG A 33 3.59 25.09 10.08
CA ARG A 33 4.58 25.03 11.15
C ARG A 33 5.62 26.12 10.96
N GLU A 34 6.24 26.53 12.05
CA GLU A 34 7.32 27.51 12.02
C GLU A 34 8.54 26.95 12.75
N THR A 35 9.73 27.30 12.28
CA THR A 35 11.01 26.87 12.87
C THR A 35 12.07 27.96 12.67
N SER A 36 13.02 28.05 13.59
CA SER A 36 14.27 28.82 13.40
C SER A 36 15.40 27.95 12.83
N GLU A 37 15.23 26.63 12.82
CA GLU A 37 16.18 25.68 12.26
C GLU A 37 15.99 25.53 10.75
N PRO A 38 17.04 25.19 9.98
CA PRO A 38 16.93 24.92 8.55
C PRO A 38 16.21 23.59 8.23
N ARG A 39 15.54 22.98 9.23
CA ARG A 39 14.80 21.72 9.13
C ARG A 39 13.62 21.70 10.08
N ILE A 40 12.60 20.93 9.72
CA ILE A 40 11.46 20.62 10.56
C ILE A 40 10.92 19.23 10.21
N VAL A 41 10.37 18.53 11.21
CA VAL A 41 9.72 17.22 11.02
C VAL A 41 8.21 17.42 11.04
N PHE A 42 7.54 16.84 10.05
CA PHE A 42 6.07 16.71 10.04
C PHE A 42 5.71 15.32 10.54
N GLU A 43 5.05 15.26 11.69
CA GLU A 43 4.56 14.03 12.32
C GLU A 43 3.05 13.86 12.10
N GLY A 44 2.55 12.64 12.33
CA GLY A 44 1.12 12.34 12.19
C GLY A 44 0.62 12.40 10.75
N LEU A 45 1.52 12.26 9.77
CA LEU A 45 1.16 12.15 8.36
C LEU A 45 0.54 10.78 8.09
N SER A 46 -0.47 10.75 7.21
CA SER A 46 -1.10 9.53 6.75
C SER A 46 -0.11 8.73 5.91
N ALA A 47 0.10 7.45 6.27
CA ALA A 47 0.87 6.55 5.44
C ALA A 47 0.24 6.36 4.05
N MET A 48 1.01 5.86 3.08
CA MET A 48 0.56 5.59 1.69
C MET A 48 -0.07 6.80 1.00
N SER A 49 0.41 8.00 1.33
CA SER A 49 -0.16 9.27 0.87
C SER A 49 0.96 10.14 0.32
N SER A 50 0.64 11.03 -0.62
CA SER A 50 1.61 12.05 -1.05
C SER A 50 1.26 13.41 -0.52
N TYR A 51 2.32 14.19 -0.33
CA TYR A 51 2.29 15.51 0.22
C TYR A 51 3.00 16.49 -0.69
N GLU A 52 2.44 17.68 -0.78
CA GLU A 52 3.10 18.85 -1.33
C GLU A 52 3.59 19.71 -0.16
N VAL A 53 4.85 20.14 -0.22
CA VAL A 53 5.51 20.94 0.81
C VAL A 53 6.13 22.17 0.16
N ARG A 54 5.96 23.33 0.79
CA ARG A 54 6.65 24.57 0.40
C ARG A 54 7.04 25.38 1.63
N VAL A 55 8.09 26.18 1.49
CA VAL A 55 8.68 26.97 2.58
C VAL A 55 8.73 28.45 2.21
N ARG A 56 8.59 29.33 3.20
CA ARG A 56 8.93 30.75 3.09
C ARG A 56 9.72 31.17 4.32
N ALA A 57 10.51 32.23 4.19
CA ALA A 57 11.35 32.73 5.26
C ALA A 57 11.09 34.21 5.53
N LYS A 58 11.47 34.65 6.73
CA LYS A 58 11.62 36.07 7.08
C LYS A 58 12.94 36.31 7.82
N THR A 59 13.40 37.56 7.81
CA THR A 59 14.65 37.96 8.47
C THR A 59 14.37 38.71 9.77
N ALA A 60 15.41 38.95 10.57
CA ALA A 60 15.31 39.77 11.77
C ALA A 60 14.82 41.20 11.51
N LEU A 61 15.23 41.72 10.36
CA LEU A 61 15.05 43.11 9.96
C LEU A 61 13.73 43.32 9.23
N ASN A 62 13.04 42.25 8.84
CA ASN A 62 11.77 42.29 8.13
C ASN A 62 10.78 41.29 8.73
N GLU A 63 9.78 41.80 9.42
CA GLU A 63 8.76 40.98 10.08
C GLU A 63 7.82 40.25 9.09
N ALA A 64 7.77 40.71 7.84
CA ALA A 64 6.97 40.10 6.79
C ALA A 64 7.68 38.88 6.17
N TYR A 65 6.92 37.81 5.96
CA TYR A 65 7.39 36.66 5.21
C TYR A 65 7.56 36.98 3.72
N GLY A 66 8.62 36.45 3.11
CA GLY A 66 8.81 36.45 1.67
C GLY A 66 7.81 35.57 0.93
N ALA A 67 8.01 35.46 -0.39
CA ALA A 67 7.26 34.55 -1.24
C ALA A 67 7.48 33.08 -0.82
N TRP A 68 6.51 32.24 -1.13
CA TRP A 68 6.68 30.78 -1.02
C TRP A 68 7.69 30.29 -2.06
N SER A 69 8.48 29.29 -1.67
CA SER A 69 9.31 28.51 -2.57
C SER A 69 8.48 27.78 -3.61
N GLU A 70 9.15 27.21 -4.62
CA GLU A 70 8.60 26.12 -5.40
C GLU A 70 8.19 24.96 -4.49
N SER A 71 7.19 24.20 -4.95
CA SER A 71 6.67 23.05 -4.23
C SER A 71 7.55 21.82 -4.41
N ALA A 72 7.83 21.12 -3.30
CA ALA A 72 8.40 19.78 -3.30
C ALA A 72 7.28 18.75 -3.08
N PHE A 73 7.39 17.59 -3.74
CA PHE A 73 6.45 16.50 -3.59
C PHE A 73 7.13 15.31 -2.94
N VAL A 74 6.50 14.77 -1.89
CA VAL A 74 6.99 13.59 -1.18
C VAL A 74 5.89 12.55 -1.13
N LYS A 75 6.27 11.29 -1.38
CA LYS A 75 5.40 10.13 -1.26
C LYS A 75 5.80 9.35 -0.02
N LEU A 76 4.83 9.11 0.85
CA LEU A 76 5.03 8.25 2.02
C LEU A 76 4.69 6.82 1.65
N THR A 77 5.58 5.90 2.01
CA THR A 77 5.32 4.47 1.98
C THR A 77 4.91 4.01 3.38
N ASP A 78 4.28 2.85 3.45
CA ASP A 78 4.07 2.13 4.70
C ASP A 78 4.82 0.80 4.65
N SER A 79 4.88 0.13 5.79
CA SER A 79 5.30 -1.27 5.81
C SER A 79 4.35 -2.11 4.96
N PRO A 80 4.84 -3.16 4.29
CA PRO A 80 3.96 -4.14 3.67
C PRO A 80 2.97 -4.72 4.71
N PRO A 81 1.63 -4.73 4.52
CA PRO A 81 0.68 -5.54 5.25
C PRO A 81 1.22 -6.92 5.46
N LEU A 82 1.07 -7.36 6.70
CA LEU A 82 1.26 -8.74 7.03
C LEU A 82 0.22 -9.57 6.26
N LEU A 83 0.72 -10.48 5.44
CA LEU A 83 -0.08 -11.47 4.74
C LEU A 83 0.36 -12.84 5.26
N VAL A 84 -0.59 -13.61 5.80
CA VAL A 84 -0.34 -14.97 6.28
C VAL A 84 -1.33 -15.89 5.61
N ALA A 85 -0.83 -16.80 4.78
CA ALA A 85 -1.63 -17.79 4.08
C ALA A 85 -1.48 -19.17 4.71
N THR A 86 -2.57 -19.94 4.71
CA THR A 86 -2.63 -21.33 5.19
C THR A 86 -3.54 -22.14 4.28
N VAL A 87 -3.13 -23.37 3.98
CA VAL A 87 -4.02 -24.36 3.36
C VAL A 87 -5.01 -24.88 4.41
N VAL A 88 -6.28 -25.01 4.05
CA VAL A 88 -7.32 -25.56 4.94
C VAL A 88 -7.50 -27.04 4.65
N ASP A 89 -7.66 -27.83 5.71
CA ASP A 89 -7.98 -29.26 5.58
C ASP A 89 -9.28 -29.49 4.80
N PHE A 90 -9.24 -30.45 3.89
CA PHE A 90 -10.34 -30.76 3.00
C PHE A 90 -11.30 -31.81 3.60
N PRO A 91 -12.62 -31.58 3.56
CA PRO A 91 -13.56 -32.68 3.76
C PRO A 91 -13.44 -33.67 2.60
N VAL A 92 -13.51 -34.96 2.90
CA VAL A 92 -13.28 -36.07 1.95
C VAL A 92 -14.17 -35.98 0.69
N SER A 93 -15.31 -35.31 0.77
CA SER A 93 -16.25 -35.07 -0.34
C SER A 93 -15.81 -34.02 -1.35
N MET A 94 -14.74 -33.26 -1.07
CA MET A 94 -14.18 -32.22 -1.93
C MET A 94 -12.83 -32.60 -2.54
N TYR A 95 -12.35 -33.84 -2.34
CA TYR A 95 -11.17 -34.40 -3.02
C TYR A 95 -11.40 -34.44 -4.52
N ASN A 96 -11.03 -33.37 -5.19
CA ASN A 96 -10.93 -33.23 -6.63
C ASN A 96 -9.87 -32.15 -6.88
N ASP A 97 -9.68 -31.78 -8.14
CA ASP A 97 -8.80 -30.76 -8.75
C ASP A 97 -8.73 -29.35 -8.09
N ARG A 98 -8.96 -29.20 -6.78
CA ARG A 98 -9.11 -27.91 -6.11
C ARG A 98 -8.53 -27.90 -4.70
N ILE A 99 -8.03 -26.74 -4.29
CA ILE A 99 -7.65 -26.44 -2.91
C ILE A 99 -8.32 -25.15 -2.40
N LEU A 100 -8.38 -24.98 -1.09
CA LEU A 100 -8.99 -23.83 -0.41
C LEU A 100 -7.89 -23.15 0.38
N LEU A 101 -7.55 -21.94 -0.04
CA LEU A 101 -6.55 -21.12 0.63
C LEU A 101 -7.28 -20.14 1.54
N ASN A 102 -6.85 -20.10 2.79
CA ASN A 102 -7.18 -19.03 3.71
C ASN A 102 -5.99 -18.10 3.83
N TRP A 103 -6.25 -16.81 3.97
CA TRP A 103 -5.22 -15.87 4.38
C TRP A 103 -5.80 -14.75 5.24
N THR A 104 -4.94 -14.17 6.07
CA THR A 104 -5.26 -12.94 6.80
C THR A 104 -4.45 -11.79 6.26
N ALA A 105 -5.08 -10.63 6.11
CA ALA A 105 -4.45 -9.38 5.72
C ALA A 105 -4.85 -8.24 6.66
N GLU A 106 -4.08 -7.15 6.69
CA GLU A 106 -4.50 -5.93 7.39
C GLU A 106 -5.68 -5.27 6.66
N ALA A 107 -6.67 -4.80 7.41
CA ALA A 107 -7.84 -4.11 6.87
C ALA A 107 -7.54 -2.64 6.52
N ASN A 108 -6.51 -2.42 5.69
CA ASN A 108 -6.17 -1.11 5.18
C ASN A 108 -6.44 -1.04 3.66
N PRO A 109 -7.55 -0.40 3.23
CA PRO A 109 -7.90 -0.33 1.81
C PRO A 109 -6.90 0.50 0.98
N LYS A 110 -6.01 1.28 1.62
CA LYS A 110 -4.91 1.96 0.92
C LYS A 110 -3.76 1.00 0.59
N GLN A 111 -3.66 -0.15 1.26
CA GLN A 111 -2.60 -1.13 1.04
C GLN A 111 -3.08 -2.32 0.23
N SER A 112 -4.31 -2.80 0.46
CA SER A 112 -4.87 -3.94 -0.26
C SER A 112 -6.37 -3.79 -0.53
N ASP A 113 -6.76 -3.92 -1.81
CA ASP A 113 -8.15 -4.10 -2.26
C ASP A 113 -8.34 -5.36 -3.12
N ARG A 114 -7.25 -6.03 -3.46
CA ARG A 114 -7.21 -7.22 -4.30
C ARG A 114 -6.11 -8.17 -3.89
N PHE A 115 -6.33 -9.44 -4.21
CA PHE A 115 -5.40 -10.52 -4.00
C PHE A 115 -5.20 -11.31 -5.29
N TYR A 116 -4.00 -11.87 -5.42
CA TYR A 116 -3.60 -12.74 -6.50
C TYR A 116 -3.00 -14.00 -5.90
N ILE A 117 -3.21 -15.13 -6.57
CA ILE A 117 -2.62 -16.40 -6.17
C ILE A 117 -1.66 -16.82 -7.27
N LYS A 118 -0.45 -17.24 -6.88
CA LYS A 118 0.44 -18.00 -7.73
C LYS A 118 0.59 -19.41 -7.19
N TYR A 119 0.84 -20.35 -8.08
CA TYR A 119 1.06 -21.75 -7.72
C TYR A 119 2.04 -22.41 -8.69
N GLY A 120 2.74 -23.42 -8.22
CA GLY A 120 3.74 -24.17 -8.98
C GLY A 120 4.13 -25.45 -8.24
N GLU A 121 4.83 -26.37 -8.87
CA GLU A 121 5.36 -27.56 -8.18
C GLU A 121 6.58 -27.20 -7.32
N THR A 122 7.25 -26.09 -7.65
CA THR A 122 8.38 -25.51 -6.93
C THR A 122 8.16 -24.02 -6.68
N GLN A 123 9.07 -23.38 -5.94
CA GLN A 123 8.97 -21.94 -5.70
C GLN A 123 9.39 -21.13 -6.95
N GLU A 124 10.25 -21.69 -7.78
CA GLU A 124 10.83 -21.06 -8.97
C GLU A 124 9.91 -21.10 -10.20
N ASP A 125 8.98 -22.05 -10.25
CA ASP A 125 8.07 -22.27 -11.39
C ASP A 125 6.65 -21.73 -11.16
N VAL A 126 6.44 -20.96 -10.10
CA VAL A 126 5.11 -20.44 -9.77
C VAL A 126 4.55 -19.56 -10.88
N VAL A 127 3.35 -19.90 -11.33
CA VAL A 127 2.57 -19.15 -12.31
C VAL A 127 1.37 -18.49 -11.66
N THR A 128 0.91 -17.37 -12.21
CA THR A 128 -0.32 -16.73 -11.76
C THR A 128 -1.51 -17.64 -12.03
N PHE A 129 -2.35 -17.84 -11.01
CA PHE A 129 -3.64 -18.47 -11.17
C PHE A 129 -4.52 -17.63 -12.10
N THR A 130 -5.12 -18.27 -13.10
CA THR A 130 -5.91 -17.63 -14.13
C THR A 130 -7.35 -18.13 -14.13
N ASN A 131 -8.26 -17.29 -14.61
CA ASN A 131 -9.64 -17.69 -14.88
C ASN A 131 -9.70 -18.63 -16.11
N SER A 132 -10.87 -19.20 -16.39
CA SER A 132 -11.08 -20.07 -17.55
C SER A 132 -10.80 -19.42 -18.91
N ASP A 133 -10.76 -18.09 -18.98
CA ASP A 133 -10.41 -17.32 -20.17
C ASP A 133 -8.89 -17.02 -20.30
N GLY A 134 -8.07 -17.51 -19.37
CA GLY A 134 -6.63 -17.30 -19.33
C GLY A 134 -6.19 -15.96 -18.73
N THR A 135 -7.11 -15.11 -18.29
CA THR A 135 -6.76 -13.85 -17.61
C THR A 135 -6.35 -14.10 -16.16
N PRO A 136 -5.45 -13.29 -15.56
CA PRO A 136 -5.13 -13.37 -14.13
C PRO A 136 -6.39 -13.33 -13.26
N ALA A 137 -6.52 -14.31 -12.36
CA ALA A 137 -7.59 -14.32 -11.37
C ALA A 137 -7.34 -13.20 -10.34
N VAL A 138 -8.31 -12.31 -10.19
CA VAL A 138 -8.25 -11.20 -9.22
C VAL A 138 -9.33 -11.40 -8.17
N PHE A 139 -8.92 -11.56 -6.93
CA PHE A 139 -9.80 -11.74 -5.78
C PHE A 139 -9.97 -10.41 -5.07
N THR A 140 -11.09 -9.73 -5.24
CA THR A 140 -11.36 -8.44 -4.59
C THR A 140 -11.82 -8.62 -3.15
N ASP A 141 -11.44 -7.70 -2.26
CA ASP A 141 -11.69 -7.83 -0.81
C ASP A 141 -13.18 -8.07 -0.48
N ASP A 142 -14.08 -7.38 -1.19
CA ASP A 142 -15.53 -7.51 -1.07
C ASP A 142 -16.08 -8.91 -1.39
N LYS A 143 -15.34 -9.72 -2.15
CA LYS A 143 -15.77 -11.05 -2.58
C LYS A 143 -15.18 -12.18 -1.76
N VAL A 144 -13.93 -12.04 -1.33
CA VAL A 144 -13.20 -13.13 -0.68
C VAL A 144 -12.95 -12.91 0.79
N CYS A 145 -13.14 -11.70 1.31
CA CYS A 145 -12.78 -11.36 2.68
C CYS A 145 -13.98 -10.99 3.56
N SER A 146 -13.86 -11.31 4.84
CA SER A 146 -14.69 -10.81 5.94
C SER A 146 -13.84 -9.97 6.89
N ARG A 147 -14.33 -8.77 7.24
CA ARG A 147 -13.62 -7.85 8.14
C ARG A 147 -13.92 -8.20 9.60
N VAL A 148 -12.87 -8.33 10.41
CA VAL A 148 -12.94 -8.55 11.86
C VAL A 148 -11.97 -7.57 12.53
N GLY A 149 -12.49 -6.42 12.96
CA GLY A 149 -11.67 -5.32 13.50
C GLY A 149 -10.71 -4.76 12.45
N SER A 150 -9.41 -4.72 12.76
CA SER A 150 -8.35 -4.24 11.87
C SER A 150 -7.78 -5.31 10.94
N LYS A 151 -8.37 -6.51 10.90
CA LYS A 151 -7.93 -7.63 10.07
C LYS A 151 -9.01 -8.05 9.09
N MET A 152 -8.57 -8.55 7.94
CA MET A 152 -9.40 -9.23 6.95
C MET A 152 -9.08 -10.72 6.99
N TRP A 153 -10.12 -11.54 7.05
CA TRP A 153 -10.05 -12.98 6.91
C TRP A 153 -10.56 -13.34 5.53
N CYS A 154 -9.69 -13.88 4.70
CA CYS A 154 -9.96 -14.09 3.29
C CYS A 154 -9.86 -15.56 2.91
N GLN A 155 -10.65 -15.97 1.93
CA GLN A 155 -10.69 -17.34 1.46
C GLN A 155 -10.97 -17.40 -0.05
N ALA A 156 -10.23 -18.25 -0.77
CA ALA A 156 -10.52 -18.56 -2.16
C ALA A 156 -10.18 -20.01 -2.52
N ALA A 157 -10.94 -20.56 -3.45
CA ALA A 157 -10.66 -21.86 -4.04
C ALA A 157 -9.76 -21.69 -5.27
N VAL A 158 -8.69 -22.46 -5.35
CA VAL A 158 -7.89 -22.68 -6.55
C VAL A 158 -8.38 -23.99 -7.17
N THR A 159 -8.67 -24.02 -8.47
CA THR A 159 -9.28 -25.16 -9.17
C THR A 159 -8.49 -25.54 -10.41
N GLY A 160 -8.74 -26.72 -10.99
CA GLY A 160 -8.05 -27.22 -12.19
C GLY A 160 -6.64 -27.74 -11.90
N LEU A 161 -6.34 -28.13 -10.66
CA LEU A 161 -5.06 -28.68 -10.25
C LEU A 161 -4.95 -30.15 -10.67
N GLN A 162 -3.74 -30.57 -11.03
CA GLN A 162 -3.46 -31.96 -11.33
C GLN A 162 -3.52 -32.79 -10.04
N LEU A 163 -4.15 -33.97 -10.13
CA LEU A 163 -4.23 -34.88 -9.01
C LEU A 163 -2.84 -35.46 -8.67
N ASP A 164 -2.69 -35.91 -7.42
CA ASP A 164 -1.46 -36.53 -6.90
C ASP A 164 -0.18 -35.69 -7.10
N THR A 165 -0.34 -34.36 -7.17
CA THR A 165 0.74 -33.40 -7.38
C THR A 165 0.89 -32.52 -6.16
N ILE A 166 2.14 -32.25 -5.75
CA ILE A 166 2.45 -31.32 -4.66
C ILE A 166 2.60 -29.94 -5.27
N TYR A 167 1.92 -28.96 -4.68
CA TYR A 167 1.96 -27.58 -5.13
C TYR A 167 2.41 -26.65 -4.01
N TYR A 168 3.24 -25.71 -4.39
CA TYR A 168 3.58 -24.53 -3.64
C TYR A 168 2.61 -23.39 -3.99
N PHE A 169 2.16 -22.64 -3.00
CA PHE A 169 1.23 -21.52 -3.20
C PHE A 169 1.78 -20.22 -2.63
N GLN A 170 1.54 -19.14 -3.37
CA GLN A 170 1.82 -17.79 -2.92
C GLN A 170 0.59 -16.92 -3.07
N VAL A 171 0.25 -16.19 -2.01
CA VAL A 171 -0.78 -15.16 -2.05
C VAL A 171 -0.09 -13.81 -2.09
N PHE A 172 -0.52 -12.94 -2.99
CA PHE A 172 -0.07 -11.56 -3.11
C PHE A 172 -1.23 -10.63 -2.84
N SER A 173 -0.97 -9.51 -2.19
CA SER A 173 -1.94 -8.43 -2.01
C SER A 173 -1.50 -7.20 -2.79
N GLY A 174 -2.46 -6.48 -3.38
CA GLY A 174 -2.21 -5.17 -3.96
C GLY A 174 -3.45 -4.28 -3.92
N ASN A 175 -3.33 -3.09 -4.51
CA ASN A 175 -4.45 -2.16 -4.69
C ASN A 175 -4.60 -1.74 -6.17
N VAL A 176 -5.78 -1.25 -6.56
CA VAL A 176 -6.04 -0.74 -7.94
C VAL A 176 -5.13 0.42 -8.36
N LYS A 177 -4.45 1.03 -7.39
CA LYS A 177 -3.71 2.27 -7.54
C LYS A 177 -2.19 2.05 -7.55
N GLY A 178 -1.74 0.85 -7.95
CA GLY A 178 -0.33 0.58 -8.25
C GLY A 178 0.55 0.18 -7.07
N PHE A 179 -0.01 -0.17 -5.92
CA PHE A 179 0.78 -0.80 -4.85
C PHE A 179 0.64 -2.32 -4.93
N GLU A 180 1.64 -3.00 -5.46
CA GLU A 180 1.77 -4.47 -5.40
C GLU A 180 2.85 -4.83 -4.39
N GLN A 181 2.57 -5.78 -3.50
CA GLN A 181 3.51 -6.15 -2.43
C GLN A 181 4.09 -7.53 -2.61
N SER A 182 5.25 -7.75 -2.00
CA SER A 182 5.88 -9.06 -1.83
C SER A 182 4.88 -10.04 -1.21
N GLY A 183 4.61 -11.16 -1.90
CA GLY A 183 3.64 -12.16 -1.46
C GLY A 183 4.06 -12.96 -0.23
N SER A 184 3.12 -13.70 0.34
CA SER A 184 3.34 -14.71 1.38
C SER A 184 3.58 -16.07 0.75
N ASN A 185 4.50 -16.84 1.33
CA ASN A 185 4.95 -18.15 0.85
C ASN A 185 4.38 -19.28 1.71
N PHE A 186 3.86 -20.36 1.09
CA PHE A 186 3.44 -21.58 1.79
C PHE A 186 3.82 -22.82 0.96
N GLY A 187 4.44 -23.82 1.61
CA GLY A 187 4.87 -25.09 1.02
C GLY A 187 4.51 -26.28 1.89
#